data_AF-A0A101EDV8-F1
#
_entry.id   AF-A0A101EDV8-F1
#
_cell.length_a   1.000
_cell.length_b   1.000
_cell.length_c   1.000
_cell.angle_alpha   90.00
_cell.angle_beta   90.00
_cell.angle_gamma   90.00
#
_symmetry.space_group_name_H-M   'P 1'
#
loop_
_entity.id
_entity.type
_entity.pdbx_description
1 polymer ?
#
loop_
_entity_poly.entity_id
_entity_poly.type
_entity_poly.pdbx_seq_one_letter_code
_entity_poly.pdbx_strand_id
1 'polypeptide(L)' 'FHALVISKDHIKSLVDVEDFNLISHMFRVIKEITISYKLAEKGFRVVNNCGDDGGQTVYHIHFHILGGRAMDWPPG' A
#
# COMPACT_ATOMS: atom_id res chain seq x y z
N PHE A 1 5.59 11.52 -5.11
CA PHE A 1 5.41 10.16 -5.63
C PHE A 1 4.23 9.52 -4.94
N HIS A 2 3.27 9.01 -5.71
CA HIS A 2 2.13 8.24 -5.21
C HIS A 2 1.82 7.14 -6.22
N ALA A 3 1.96 5.88 -5.80
CA ALA A 3 1.59 4.70 -6.59
C ALA A 3 0.73 3.75 -5.77
N LEU A 4 0.04 2.83 -6.44
CA LEU A 4 -0.73 1.75 -5.82
C LEU A 4 -0.16 0.40 -6.24
N VAL A 5 -0.09 -0.54 -5.30
CA VAL A 5 0.14 -1.97 -5.57
C VAL A 5 -1.16 -2.70 -5.30
N ILE A 6 -1.69 -3.38 -6.31
CA ILE A 6 -2.98 -4.07 -6.29
C ILE A 6 -2.79 -5.55 -6.67
N SER A 7 -3.62 -6.42 -6.13
CA SER A 7 -3.69 -7.81 -6.59
C SER A 7 -4.36 -7.89 -7.95
N LYS A 8 -4.04 -8.92 -8.75
CA LYS A 8 -4.81 -9.22 -9.97
C LYS A 8 -6.15 -9.85 -9.62
N ASP A 9 -6.12 -10.82 -8.70
CA ASP A 9 -7.34 -11.42 -8.18
C ASP A 9 -8.11 -10.39 -7.36
N HIS A 10 -9.44 -10.41 -7.50
CA HIS A 10 -10.29 -9.51 -6.75
C HIS A 10 -10.40 -10.01 -5.30
N ILE A 11 -9.81 -9.25 -4.39
CA ILE A 11 -9.98 -9.39 -2.95
C ILE A 11 -10.50 -8.06 -2.45
N LYS A 12 -11.62 -8.07 -1.72
CA LYS A 12 -12.35 -6.86 -1.40
C LYS A 12 -11.54 -5.91 -0.49
N SER A 13 -10.92 -6.42 0.57
CA SER A 13 -10.14 -5.65 1.54
C SER A 13 -9.09 -6.55 2.23
N LEU A 14 -8.24 -5.98 3.09
CA LEU A 14 -7.24 -6.76 3.84
C LEU A 14 -7.89 -7.81 4.76
N VAL A 15 -9.08 -7.50 5.29
CA VAL A 15 -9.84 -8.41 6.16
C VAL A 15 -10.37 -9.64 5.42
N ASP A 16 -10.44 -9.59 4.09
CA ASP A 16 -10.94 -10.68 3.24
C ASP A 16 -9.80 -11.57 2.69
N VAL A 17 -8.56 -11.37 3.16
CA VAL A 17 -7.39 -12.12 2.71
C VAL A 17 -7.31 -13.46 3.44
N GLU A 18 -7.37 -14.55 2.67
CA GLU A 18 -7.20 -15.91 3.21
C GLU A 18 -5.74 -16.38 3.17
N ASP A 19 -5.02 -16.13 2.07
CA ASP A 19 -3.60 -16.49 1.90
C ASP A 19 -2.68 -15.27 2.01
N PHE A 20 -1.93 -15.21 3.12
CA PHE A 20 -0.98 -14.13 3.39
C PHE A 20 0.30 -14.18 2.53
N ASN A 21 0.54 -15.25 1.76
CA ASN A 21 1.62 -15.26 0.78
C ASN A 21 1.43 -14.17 -0.28
N LEU A 22 0.17 -13.86 -0.64
CA LEU A 22 -0.13 -12.75 -1.54
C LEU A 22 0.32 -11.41 -0.94
N ILE A 23 0.03 -11.17 0.34
CA ILE A 23 0.44 -9.93 1.02
C ILE A 23 1.96 -9.82 1.09
N SER A 24 2.64 -10.91 1.43
CA SER A 24 4.10 -10.99 1.39
C SER A 24 4.65 -10.63 0.01
N HIS A 25 4.05 -11.18 -1.05
CA HIS A 25 4.41 -10.86 -2.44
C HIS A 25 4.19 -9.39 -2.77
N MET A 26 3.05 -8.80 -2.39
CA MET A 26 2.75 -7.38 -2.59
C MET A 26 3.77 -6.48 -1.87
N PHE A 27 4.18 -6.81 -0.64
CA PHE A 27 5.22 -6.06 0.07
C PHE A 27 6.61 -6.20 -0.55
N ARG A 28 6.92 -7.36 -1.16
CA ARG A 28 8.13 -7.51 -1.97
C ARG A 28 8.12 -6.56 -3.17
N VAL A 29 7.00 -6.46 -3.88
CA VAL A 29 6.82 -5.51 -4.99
C VAL A 29 6.92 -4.06 -4.51
N ILE A 30 6.30 -3.71 -3.37
CA ILE A 30 6.42 -2.37 -2.77
C ILE A 30 7.89 -2.02 -2.50
N LYS A 31 8.67 -2.94 -1.92
CA LYS A 31 10.12 -2.76 -1.70
C LYS A 31 10.86 -2.50 -3.00
N GLU A 32 10.60 -3.29 -4.04
CA GLU A 32 11.25 -3.13 -5.35
C GLU A 32 10.93 -1.77 -5.98
N ILE A 33 9.68 -1.32 -5.89
CA ILE A 33 9.25 0.01 -6.34
C ILE A 33 9.96 1.12 -5.56
N THR A 34 10.01 1.05 -4.23
CA THR A 34 10.60 2.14 -3.42
C THR A 34 12.11 2.26 -3.62
N ILE A 35 12.81 1.16 -3.92
CA ILE A 35 14.22 1.18 -4.35
C ILE A 35 14.34 1.82 -5.74
N SER A 36 13.54 1.36 -6.72
CA SER A 36 13.62 1.82 -8.11
C SER A 36 13.36 3.32 -8.26
N TYR A 37 12.47 3.87 -7.43
CA TYR A 37 12.15 5.30 -7.41
C TYR A 37 12.96 6.12 -6.38
N LYS A 38 14.03 5.54 -5.80
CA LYS A 38 14.92 6.19 -4.82
C LYS A 38 14.19 6.78 -3.61
N LEU A 39 13.09 6.16 -3.20
CA LEU A 39 12.30 6.55 -2.03
C LEU A 39 12.87 5.95 -0.74
N ALA A 40 13.49 4.77 -0.82
CA ALA A 40 14.03 4.06 0.35
C ALA A 40 15.07 4.87 1.14
N GLU A 41 15.83 5.74 0.48
CA GLU A 41 16.86 6.58 1.12
C GLU A 41 16.25 7.76 1.90
N LYS A 42 15.15 8.34 1.40
CA LYS A 42 14.50 9.52 1.99
C LYS A 42 13.33 9.20 2.90
N GLY A 43 12.82 7.97 2.82
CA GLY A 43 11.62 7.52 3.50
C GLY A 43 10.37 7.58 2.62
N PHE A 44 9.40 6.73 2.98
CA PHE A 44 8.10 6.61 2.35
C PHE A 44 7.09 6.10 3.38
N ARG A 45 5.79 6.21 3.08
CA ARG A 45 4.70 5.64 3.85
C ARG A 45 3.94 4.64 2.99
N VAL A 46 3.66 3.46 3.55
CA VAL A 46 2.74 2.47 2.98
C VAL A 46 1.44 2.54 3.74
N VAL A 47 0.31 2.64 3.02
CA VAL A 47 -1.03 2.73 3.63
C VAL A 47 -1.95 1.71 2.97
N ASN A 48 -2.70 0.98 3.78
CA ASN A 48 -3.84 0.19 3.34
C ASN A 48 -5.07 0.66 4.12
N ASN A 49 -6.10 1.06 3.40
CA ASN A 49 -7.35 1.55 3.98
C ASN A 49 -8.35 0.38 4.02
N CYS A 50 -9.02 0.21 5.16
CA CYS A 50 -10.02 -0.83 5.37
C CYS A 50 -11.33 -0.23 5.87
N GLY A 51 -12.43 -0.49 5.16
CA GLY A 51 -13.76 0.00 5.52
C GLY A 51 -13.90 1.52 5.46
N ASP A 52 -15.06 2.00 5.90
CA ASP A 52 -15.49 3.39 5.72
C ASP A 52 -14.64 4.36 6.57
N ASP A 53 -14.44 4.04 7.86
CA ASP A 53 -13.60 4.84 8.77
C ASP A 53 -12.11 4.80 8.40
N GLY A 54 -11.67 3.74 7.72
CA GLY A 54 -10.33 3.67 7.14
C GLY A 54 -10.21 4.45 5.83
N GLY A 55 -11.29 5.00 5.28
CA GLY A 55 -11.29 5.72 4.00
C GLY A 55 -11.13 4.83 2.77
N GLN A 56 -11.62 3.58 2.82
CA GLN A 56 -11.61 2.68 1.67
C GLN A 56 -12.74 3.02 0.69
N THR A 57 -12.40 3.60 -0.47
CA THR A 57 -13.39 3.98 -1.49
C THR A 57 -13.51 2.97 -2.64
N VAL A 58 -12.45 2.20 -2.90
CA VAL A 58 -12.44 1.10 -3.86
C VAL A 58 -12.26 -0.22 -3.11
N TYR A 59 -13.26 -1.08 -3.22
CA TYR A 59 -13.30 -2.39 -2.58
C TYR A 59 -12.54 -3.45 -3.40
N HIS A 60 -11.25 -3.18 -3.62
CA HIS A 60 -10.25 -4.08 -4.16
C HIS A 60 -8.96 -3.82 -3.38
N ILE A 61 -8.31 -4.82 -2.82
CA ILE A 61 -7.15 -4.64 -1.94
C ILE A 61 -6.02 -3.89 -2.67
N HIS A 62 -5.59 -2.80 -2.04
CA HIS A 62 -4.50 -1.98 -2.56
C HIS A 62 -3.67 -1.38 -1.45
N PHE A 63 -2.39 -1.19 -1.74
CA PHE A 63 -1.45 -0.49 -0.86
C PHE A 63 -0.99 0.78 -1.57
N HIS A 64 -1.20 1.91 -0.93
CA HIS A 64 -0.63 3.19 -1.34
C HIS A 64 0.84 3.22 -0.98
N ILE A 65 1.68 3.71 -1.89
CA ILE A 65 3.06 4.08 -1.64
C ILE A 65 3.17 5.59 -1.79
N LEU A 66 3.44 6.29 -0.71
CA LEU A 66 3.55 7.75 -0.65
C LEU A 66 5.00 8.13 -0.35
N GLY A 67 5.61 8.98 -1.17
CA GLY A 67 7.00 9.39 -0.98
C GLY A 67 7.39 10.64 -1.77
N GLY A 68 8.64 11.07 -1.60
CA GLY A 68 9.19 12.26 -2.26
C GLY A 68 8.90 13.59 -1.54
N ARG A 69 8.31 13.53 -0.35
CA ARG A 69 8.17 14.64 0.60
C ARG A 69 8.16 14.10 2.03
N ALA A 70 8.39 14.95 3.02
CA ALA A 70 8.12 14.60 4.41
C ALA A 70 6.62 14.34 4.61
N MET A 71 6.29 13.35 5.44
CA MET A 71 4.92 12.95 5.74
C MET A 71 4.54 13.43 7.12
N ASP A 72 3.39 14.08 7.24
CA ASP A 72 2.87 14.60 8.50
C ASP A 72 2.33 13.48 9.40
N TRP A 73 2.11 13.82 10.67
CA TRP A 73 1.52 12.97 11.69
C TRP A 73 0.42 13.74 12.43
N PRO A 74 -0.79 13.18 12.62
CA PRO A 74 -1.22 11.82 12.31
C PRO A 74 -1.35 11.52 10.80
N PRO A 75 -1.37 10.22 10.40
CA PRO A 75 -1.36 9.80 8.99
C PRO A 75 -2.78 9.76 8.39
N GLY A 76 -3.49 10.87 8.49
CA GLY A 76 -4.93 10.98 8.32
C GLY A 76 -5.50 11.84 9.43
#